data_AF-A0AAV3QSA5-F1
#
_entry.id   AF-A0AAV3QSA5-F1
#
_cell.length_a   1.000
_cell.length_b   1.000
_cell.length_c   1.000
_cell.angle_alpha   90.00
_cell.angle_beta   90.00
_cell.angle_gamma   90.00
#
_symmetry.space_group_name_H-M   'P 1'
#
loop_
_entity.id
_entity.type
_entity.pdbx_description
1 polymer ?
#
loop_
_entity_poly.entity_id
_entity_poly.type
_entity_poly.pdbx_seq_one_letter_code
_entity_poly.pdbx_strand_id
1 'polypeptide(L)'
;MVPQDNLSHATGETPLSLVYGSEAVLPVEAGLPTYRQLGFSEEENERRMREQLNFVDELRDRALYKMQKYKHLMARIYNRRVKNKLFKVGDLPSDWSGTYELERLNGDAIPRTWHASNMEKYYI
;
A
#
# COMPACT_ATOMS: atom_id res chain seq x y z
N MET A 1 32.76 1.86 -33.69
CA MET A 1 33.61 2.60 -34.65
C MET A 1 32.70 2.98 -35.81
N VAL A 2 32.40 4.27 -35.94
CA VAL A 2 31.41 4.78 -36.90
C VAL A 2 31.99 4.71 -38.31
N PRO A 3 31.29 4.10 -39.29
CA PRO A 3 31.70 4.12 -40.68
C PRO A 3 31.82 5.56 -41.21
N GLN A 4 32.87 5.85 -41.98
CA GLN A 4 33.22 7.23 -42.44
C GLN A 4 32.17 7.85 -43.37
N ASP A 5 31.37 7.01 -44.02
CA ASP A 5 30.25 7.34 -44.90
C ASP A 5 29.00 7.88 -44.16
N ASN A 6 28.94 7.80 -42.83
CA ASN A 6 27.82 8.28 -42.02
C ASN A 6 28.06 9.66 -41.37
N LEU A 7 29.21 10.29 -41.63
CA LEU A 7 29.61 11.57 -41.04
C LEU A 7 29.32 12.73 -42.00
N SER A 8 28.78 13.84 -41.49
CA SER A 8 28.61 15.08 -42.26
C SER A 8 29.97 15.70 -42.60
N HIS A 9 30.22 16.02 -43.87
CA HIS A 9 31.46 16.67 -44.30
C HIS A 9 31.72 18.04 -43.65
N ALA A 10 30.67 18.74 -43.21
CA ALA A 10 30.80 20.09 -42.65
C ALA A 10 31.11 20.09 -41.15
N THR A 11 30.53 19.15 -40.39
CA THR A 11 30.60 19.13 -38.93
C THR A 11 31.38 17.94 -38.37
N GLY A 12 31.66 16.92 -39.19
CA GLY A 12 32.31 15.69 -38.73
C GLY A 12 31.44 14.88 -37.75
N GLU A 13 30.15 15.15 -37.68
CA GLU A 13 29.18 14.51 -36.79
C GLU A 13 28.13 13.76 -37.62
N THR A 14 27.57 12.68 -37.08
CA THR A 14 26.51 11.94 -37.77
C THR A 14 25.18 12.70 -37.70
N PRO A 15 24.31 12.62 -38.72
CA PRO A 15 23.00 13.26 -38.69
C PRO A 15 22.15 12.89 -37.45
N LEU A 16 22.30 11.66 -36.94
CA LEU A 16 21.62 11.20 -35.72
C LEU A 16 22.16 11.87 -34.45
N SER A 17 23.48 12.00 -34.32
CA SER A 17 24.13 12.72 -33.20
C SER A 17 23.65 14.18 -33.13
N LEU A 18 23.48 14.82 -34.29
CA LEU A 18 22.98 16.19 -34.37
C LEU A 18 21.52 16.35 -33.92
N VAL A 19 20.67 15.34 -34.15
CA VAL A 19 19.24 15.41 -33.80
C VAL A 19 19.00 15.03 -32.33
N TYR A 20 19.70 14.01 -31.84
CA TYR A 20 19.43 13.43 -30.51
C TYR A 20 20.51 13.76 -29.47
N GLY A 21 21.55 14.49 -29.85
CA GLY A 21 22.65 14.92 -28.96
C GLY A 21 23.66 13.83 -28.62
N SER A 22 23.46 12.60 -29.10
CA SER A 22 24.39 11.49 -28.96
C SER A 22 24.22 10.50 -30.12
N GLU A 23 25.28 9.77 -30.44
CA GLU A 23 25.22 8.70 -31.41
C GLU A 23 24.23 7.62 -30.92
N ALA A 24 23.14 7.42 -31.66
CA ALA A 24 22.09 6.48 -31.28
C ALA A 24 22.59 5.03 -31.37
N VAL A 25 23.02 4.47 -30.24
CA VAL A 25 23.32 3.04 -30.10
C VAL A 25 22.01 2.32 -29.78
N LEU A 26 21.52 1.51 -30.73
CA LEU A 26 20.39 0.62 -30.49
C LEU A 26 20.70 -0.33 -29.32
N PRO A 27 19.79 -0.48 -28.33
CA PRO A 27 19.97 -1.45 -27.26
C PRO A 27 20.10 -2.86 -27.83
N VAL A 28 20.94 -3.70 -27.22
CA VAL A 28 21.17 -5.07 -27.67
C VAL A 28 19.86 -5.88 -27.68
N GLU A 29 18.92 -5.56 -26.79
CA GLU A 29 17.60 -6.19 -26.74
C GLU A 29 16.72 -5.87 -27.96
N ALA A 30 17.02 -4.81 -28.72
CA ALA A 30 16.33 -4.52 -29.98
C ALA A 30 16.83 -5.40 -31.14
N GLY A 31 18.08 -5.88 -31.07
CA GLY A 31 18.69 -6.73 -32.09
C GLY A 31 18.59 -8.23 -31.79
N LEU A 32 18.44 -8.62 -30.52
CA LEU A 32 18.34 -10.01 -30.09
C LEU A 32 17.02 -10.26 -29.36
N PRO A 33 16.16 -11.16 -29.87
CA PRO A 33 14.93 -11.49 -29.19
C PRO A 33 15.26 -12.13 -27.83
N THR A 34 14.64 -11.62 -26.78
CA THR A 34 14.79 -12.18 -25.44
C THR A 34 14.15 -13.57 -25.38
N TYR A 35 14.58 -14.42 -24.44
CA TYR A 35 13.98 -15.75 -24.24
C TYR A 35 12.44 -15.68 -24.05
N ARG A 36 11.95 -14.59 -23.44
CA ARG A 36 10.51 -14.32 -23.30
C ARG A 36 9.81 -14.09 -24.64
N GLN A 37 10.45 -13.47 -25.61
CA GLN A 37 9.92 -13.29 -26.96
C GLN A 37 10.04 -14.57 -27.79
N LEU A 38 11.18 -15.28 -27.69
CA LEU A 38 11.42 -16.53 -28.42
C LEU A 38 10.47 -17.65 -28.00
N GLY A 39 10.14 -17.72 -26.69
CA GLY A 39 9.21 -18.70 -26.14
C GLY A 39 7.77 -18.19 -25.99
N PHE A 40 7.42 -17.04 -26.60
CA PHE A 40 6.07 -16.50 -26.48
C PHE A 40 5.09 -17.33 -27.30
N SER A 41 4.06 -17.83 -26.63
CA SER A 41 2.89 -18.43 -27.27
C SER A 41 1.67 -17.70 -26.74
N GLU A 42 0.94 -17.07 -27.66
CA GLU A 42 -0.26 -16.29 -27.34
C GLU A 42 -1.33 -17.18 -26.70
N GLU A 43 -1.56 -18.37 -27.26
CA GLU A 43 -2.53 -19.35 -26.78
C GLU A 43 -2.22 -19.85 -25.36
N GLU A 44 -0.95 -20.19 -25.09
CA GLU A 44 -0.51 -20.62 -23.76
C GLU A 44 -0.57 -19.47 -22.74
N ASN A 45 -0.27 -18.24 -23.16
CA ASN A 45 -0.39 -17.05 -22.32
C ASN A 45 -1.85 -16.78 -21.97
N GLU A 46 -2.77 -16.82 -22.94
CA GLU A 46 -4.22 -16.67 -22.71
C GLU A 46 -4.78 -17.78 -21.81
N ARG A 47 -4.34 -19.03 -22.01
CA ARG A 47 -4.71 -20.16 -21.16
C ARG A 47 -4.27 -19.91 -19.71
N ARG A 48 -3.01 -19.55 -19.49
CA ARG A 48 -2.48 -19.23 -18.17
C ARG A 48 -3.16 -18.04 -17.52
N MET A 49 -3.49 -17.01 -18.30
CA MET A 49 -4.19 -15.83 -17.81
C MET A 49 -5.59 -16.19 -17.30
N ARG A 50 -6.32 -17.02 -18.06
CA ARG A 50 -7.62 -17.56 -17.64
C ARG A 50 -7.53 -18.42 -16.38
N GLU A 51 -6.51 -19.28 -16.27
CA GLU A 51 -6.28 -20.08 -15.07
C GLU A 51 -5.96 -19.21 -13.85
N GLN A 52 -5.10 -18.19 -14.01
CA GLN A 52 -4.80 -17.26 -12.93
C GLN A 52 -6.04 -16.52 -12.43
N LEU A 53 -6.93 -16.11 -13.35
CA LEU A 53 -8.20 -15.47 -13.01
C LEU A 53 -9.09 -16.35 -12.12
N ASN A 54 -9.11 -17.67 -12.34
CA ASN A 54 -9.89 -18.59 -11.50
C ASN A 54 -9.40 -18.65 -10.05
N PHE A 55 -8.11 -18.44 -9.80
CA PHE A 55 -7.53 -18.47 -8.44
C PHE A 55 -7.66 -17.15 -7.68
N VAL A 56 -8.04 -16.06 -8.34
CA VAL A 56 -8.14 -14.73 -7.69
C VAL A 56 -9.22 -14.73 -6.62
N ASP A 57 -10.37 -15.36 -6.88
CA ASP A 57 -11.48 -15.41 -5.93
C ASP A 57 -11.12 -16.25 -4.70
N GLU A 58 -10.46 -17.40 -4.87
CA GLU A 58 -9.98 -18.22 -3.76
C GLU A 58 -8.97 -17.48 -2.88
N LEU A 59 -8.06 -16.71 -3.49
CA LEU A 59 -7.11 -15.87 -2.77
C LEU A 59 -7.82 -14.77 -1.97
N ARG A 60 -8.84 -14.16 -2.57
CA ARG A 60 -9.64 -13.11 -1.94
C ARG A 60 -10.42 -13.67 -0.74
N ASP A 61 -11.05 -14.82 -0.89
CA ASP A 61 -11.78 -15.48 0.18
C ASP A 61 -10.87 -15.87 1.34
N ARG A 62 -9.69 -16.41 1.03
CA ARG A 62 -8.68 -16.73 2.05
C ARG A 62 -8.20 -15.48 2.80
N ALA A 63 -8.04 -14.36 2.10
CA ALA A 63 -7.67 -13.09 2.72
C ALA A 63 -8.80 -12.54 3.62
N LEU A 64 -10.06 -12.59 3.15
CA LEU A 64 -11.23 -12.18 3.92
C LEU A 64 -11.39 -13.01 5.20
N TYR A 65 -11.26 -14.34 5.10
CA TYR A 65 -11.32 -15.23 6.25
C TYR A 65 -10.25 -14.88 7.31
N LYS A 66 -9.01 -14.67 6.88
CA LYS A 66 -7.92 -14.25 7.78
C LYS A 66 -8.22 -12.91 8.45
N MET A 67 -8.71 -11.93 7.70
CA MET A 67 -9.07 -10.62 8.22
C MET A 67 -10.21 -10.70 9.24
N GLN A 68 -11.26 -11.48 8.96
CA GLN A 68 -12.38 -11.66 9.86
C GLN A 68 -11.94 -12.34 11.16
N LYS A 69 -11.12 -13.40 11.07
CA LYS A 69 -10.53 -14.07 12.23
C LYS A 69 -9.71 -13.10 13.08
N TYR A 70 -8.89 -12.26 12.45
CA TYR A 70 -8.09 -11.25 13.14
C TYR A 70 -8.97 -10.22 13.86
N LYS A 71 -9.99 -9.68 13.18
CA LYS A 71 -10.95 -8.74 13.79
C LYS A 71 -11.64 -9.33 15.01
N HIS A 72 -12.10 -10.58 14.91
CA HIS A 72 -12.73 -11.29 16.05
C HIS A 72 -11.76 -11.49 17.21
N LEU A 73 -10.51 -11.85 16.93
CA LEU A 73 -9.49 -12.00 17.96
C LEU A 73 -9.22 -10.66 18.67
N MET A 74 -9.06 -9.58 17.91
CA MET A 74 -8.84 -8.24 18.46
C MET A 74 -10.03 -7.78 19.31
N ALA A 75 -11.26 -7.97 18.83
CA ALA A 75 -12.47 -7.67 19.59
C ALA A 75 -12.53 -8.46 20.90
N ARG A 76 -12.21 -9.76 20.89
CA ARG A 76 -12.15 -10.59 22.11
C ARG A 76 -11.10 -10.10 23.09
N ILE A 77 -9.90 -9.76 22.62
CA ILE A 77 -8.82 -9.24 23.48
C ILE A 77 -9.24 -7.92 24.10
N TYR A 78 -9.81 -7.02 23.30
CA TYR A 78 -10.32 -5.74 23.76
C TYR A 78 -11.43 -5.92 24.80
N ASN A 79 -12.50 -6.67 24.46
CA ASN A 79 -13.63 -6.92 25.35
C ASN A 79 -13.23 -7.65 26.65
N ARG A 80 -12.17 -8.47 26.62
CA ARG A 80 -11.64 -9.11 27.84
C ARG A 80 -10.92 -8.12 28.75
N ARG A 81 -10.25 -7.11 28.19
CA ARG A 81 -9.47 -6.12 28.95
C ARG A 81 -10.33 -4.94 29.39
N VAL A 82 -11.32 -4.57 28.59
CA VAL A 82 -12.26 -3.50 28.91
C VAL A 82 -13.31 -4.05 29.88
N LYS A 83 -13.18 -3.67 31.15
CA LYS A 83 -14.29 -3.76 32.11
C LYS A 83 -15.20 -2.58 31.81
N ASN A 84 -16.44 -2.83 31.38
CA ASN A 84 -17.45 -1.79 31.28
C ASN A 84 -17.68 -1.22 32.69
N LYS A 85 -17.08 -0.05 32.98
CA LYS A 85 -17.48 0.76 34.13
C LYS A 85 -18.77 1.45 33.69
N LEU A 86 -19.90 0.95 34.19
CA LEU A 86 -21.16 1.68 34.12
C LEU A 86 -20.99 2.91 35.01
N PHE A 87 -20.68 4.06 34.41
CA PHE A 87 -20.70 5.32 35.13
C PHE A 87 -22.15 5.63 35.47
N LYS A 88 -22.46 5.76 36.76
CA LYS A 88 -23.77 6.25 37.16
C LYS A 88 -23.79 7.77 36.99
N VAL A 89 -24.95 8.32 36.66
CA VAL A 89 -25.19 9.77 36.73
C VAL A 89 -24.91 10.19 38.18
N GLY A 90 -23.79 10.89 38.40
CA GLY A 90 -23.25 11.24 39.73
C GLY A 90 -21.80 10.80 40.00
N ASP A 91 -21.23 9.87 39.22
CA ASP A 91 -19.79 9.52 39.29
C ASP A 91 -18.89 10.56 38.61
N LEU A 92 -19.50 11.43 37.81
CA LEU A 92 -18.89 12.58 37.16
C LEU A 92 -19.05 13.80 38.10
N PRO A 93 -17.97 14.41 38.65
CA PRO A 93 -18.08 15.64 39.44
C PRO A 93 -18.94 16.70 38.74
N SER A 94 -19.91 17.31 39.41
CA SER A 94 -20.96 18.16 38.80
C SER A 94 -20.49 19.44 38.05
N ASP A 95 -19.19 19.61 37.85
CA ASP A 95 -18.53 20.82 37.36
C ASP A 95 -17.55 20.55 36.20
N TRP A 96 -17.83 19.54 35.34
CA TRP A 96 -17.00 19.20 34.17
C TRP A 96 -17.03 20.30 33.10
N SER A 97 -16.28 21.36 33.34
CA SER A 97 -15.90 22.40 32.39
C SER A 97 -14.36 22.43 32.37
N GLY A 98 -13.75 21.50 31.64
CA GLY A 98 -12.30 21.39 31.63
C GLY A 98 -11.70 20.35 30.70
N THR A 99 -10.38 20.37 30.63
CA THR A 99 -9.56 19.43 29.87
C THR A 99 -8.89 18.45 30.83
N TYR A 100 -9.07 17.15 30.60
CA TYR A 100 -8.62 16.09 31.49
C TYR A 100 -7.58 15.21 30.79
N GLU A 101 -6.54 14.83 31.52
CA GLU A 101 -5.59 13.82 31.05
C GLU A 101 -6.13 12.45 31.45
N LEU A 102 -6.44 11.62 30.44
CA LEU A 102 -6.97 10.29 30.66
C LEU A 102 -5.81 9.30 30.76
N GLU A 103 -5.84 8.43 31.75
CA GLU A 103 -4.91 7.32 31.87
C GLU A 103 -5.55 6.03 31.35
N ARG A 104 -4.76 5.18 30.69
CA ARG A 104 -5.18 3.82 30.36
C ARG A 104 -5.30 3.01 31.65
N LEU A 105 -6.07 1.92 31.62
CA LEU A 105 -6.21 1.00 32.75
C LEU A 105 -4.89 0.37 33.26
N ASN A 106 -3.80 0.50 32.50
CA ASN A 106 -2.46 0.04 32.85
C ASN A 106 -1.62 1.13 33.55
N GLY A 107 -2.16 2.32 33.77
CA GLY A 107 -1.45 3.47 34.37
C GLY A 107 -0.72 4.38 33.36
N ASP A 108 -0.73 4.04 32.07
CA ASP A 108 -0.10 4.86 31.05
C ASP A 108 -0.99 6.05 30.67
N ALA A 109 -0.48 7.27 30.78
CA ALA A 109 -1.18 8.47 30.31
C ALA A 109 -1.44 8.39 28.80
N ILE A 110 -2.67 8.69 28.39
CA ILE A 110 -2.98 8.94 26.98
C ILE A 110 -2.37 10.31 26.67
N PRO A 111 -1.50 10.43 25.65
CA PRO A 111 -0.76 11.65 25.34
C PRO A 111 -1.65 12.71 24.67
N ARG A 112 -2.89 12.85 25.13
CA ARG A 112 -3.86 13.84 24.69
C ARG A 112 -4.82 14.17 25.82
N THR A 113 -4.97 15.46 26.05
CA THR A 113 -5.96 16.04 26.96
C THR A 113 -7.35 15.98 26.30
N TRP A 114 -8.35 15.45 26.99
CA TRP A 114 -9.72 15.30 26.52
C TRP A 114 -10.64 16.36 27.12
N HIS A 115 -11.43 17.01 26.28
CA HIS A 115 -12.45 17.95 26.74
C HIS A 115 -13.68 17.19 27.27
N ALA A 116 -14.27 17.67 28.37
CA ALA A 116 -15.42 17.07 29.05
C ALA A 116 -16.59 16.71 28.10
N SER A 117 -16.94 17.60 27.18
CA SER A 117 -18.04 17.38 26.22
C SER A 117 -17.80 16.22 25.25
N ASN A 118 -16.55 15.79 25.04
CA ASN A 118 -16.27 14.59 24.24
C ASN A 118 -16.46 13.31 25.05
N MET A 119 -16.35 13.34 26.39
CA MET A 119 -16.54 12.12 27.20
C MET A 119 -17.99 11.66 27.21
N GLU A 120 -18.94 12.61 27.22
CA GLU A 120 -20.38 12.33 27.17
C GLU A 120 -20.77 11.57 25.89
N LYS A 121 -20.11 11.87 24.76
CA LYS A 121 -20.41 11.26 23.46
C LYS A 121 -19.94 9.82 23.29
N TYR A 122 -18.94 9.38 24.06
CA TYR A 122 -18.29 8.08 23.87
C TYR A 122 -18.51 7.09 25.03
N TYR A 123 -18.94 7.57 26.21
CA TYR A 123 -19.03 6.75 27.42
C TYR A 123 -20.42 6.70 28.08
N ILE A 124 -21.42 7.42 27.54
CA ILE A 124 -22.85 7.29 27.87
C ILE A 124 -23.56 6.67 26.68
#